data_AF-A0A392Q060-F1
#
_entry.id   AF-A0A392Q060-F1
#
_cell.length_a   1.000
_cell.length_b   1.000
_cell.length_c   1.000
_cell.angle_alpha   90.00
_cell.angle_beta   90.00
_cell.angle_gamma   90.00
#
_symmetry.space_group_name_H-M   'P 1'
#
loop_
_entity.id
_entity.type
_entity.pdbx_description
1 polymer ?
#
loop_
_entity_poly.entity_id
_entity_poly.type
_entity_poly.pdbx_seq_one_letter_code
_entity_poly.pdbx_strand_id
1 'polypeptide(L)' 'ENAIFTPAIDGAILPGITRKTIIEIAIDLGYKVMERSISVEEMMNADEVFCTGTAVVVTSVASVTYKETR' A
#
# COMPACT_ATOMS: atom_id res chain seq x y z
N GLU A 1 3.49 12.79 10.79
CA GLU A 1 2.55 11.76 11.28
C GLU A 1 2.69 10.56 10.37
N ASN A 2 2.71 9.33 10.89
CA ASN A 2 2.89 8.15 10.05
C ASN A 2 1.54 7.67 9.52
N ALA A 3 1.38 7.64 8.20
CA ALA A 3 0.15 7.22 7.54
C ALA A 3 0.45 6.20 6.43
N ILE A 4 -0.45 5.24 6.25
CA ILE A 4 -0.37 4.20 5.22
C ILE A 4 -1.56 4.37 4.29
N PHE A 5 -1.29 4.45 2.98
CA PHE A 5 -2.33 4.53 1.95
C PHE A 5 -2.37 3.22 1.18
N THR A 6 -3.58 2.74 0.89
CA THR A 6 -3.79 1.60 0.01
C THR A 6 -4.98 1.87 -0.92
N PRO A 7 -4.97 1.37 -2.16
CA PRO A 7 -6.12 1.54 -3.06
C PRO A 7 -7.42 1.06 -2.41
N ALA A 8 -8.51 1.80 -2.60
CA ALA A 8 -9.84 1.37 -2.15
C ALA A 8 -10.33 0.13 -2.92
N ILE A 9 -11.23 -0.65 -2.31
CA ILE A 9 -11.87 -1.79 -2.97
C ILE A 9 -13.05 -1.28 -3.80
N ASP A 10 -12.75 -0.67 -4.96
CA ASP A 10 -13.73 -0.10 -5.89
C ASP A 10 -13.88 -0.90 -7.20
N GLY A 11 -13.27 -2.08 -7.26
CA GLY A 11 -13.25 -2.97 -8.42
C GLY A 11 -11.91 -3.03 -9.16
N ALA A 12 -10.98 -2.13 -8.87
CA ALA A 12 -9.64 -2.15 -9.49
C ALA A 12 -8.69 -3.18 -8.87
N ILE A 13 -8.90 -3.57 -7.61
CA ILE A 13 -8.07 -4.53 -6.87
C ILE A 13 -8.91 -5.62 -6.19
N LEU A 14 -8.30 -6.77 -5.93
CA LEU A 14 -8.92 -7.84 -5.14
C LEU A 14 -8.94 -7.48 -3.64
N PRO A 15 -10.01 -7.82 -2.90
CA PRO A 15 -10.08 -7.68 -1.44
C PRO A 15 -9.20 -8.74 -0.75
N GLY A 16 -7.88 -8.58 -0.80
CA GLY A 16 -6.92 -9.56 -0.29
C GLY A 16 -6.98 -9.75 1.23
N ILE A 17 -6.97 -11.00 1.70
CA ILE A 17 -6.98 -11.32 3.14
C ILE A 17 -5.71 -10.80 3.83
N THR A 18 -4.53 -10.99 3.23
CA THR A 18 -3.27 -10.46 3.78
C THR A 18 -3.30 -8.93 3.88
N ARG A 19 -3.82 -8.23 2.86
CA ARG A 19 -4.02 -6.77 2.91
C ARG A 19 -4.89 -6.38 4.11
N LYS A 20 -6.03 -7.06 4.30
CA LYS A 20 -6.93 -6.80 5.43
C LYS A 20 -6.22 -6.94 6.78
N THR A 21 -5.50 -8.05 6.99
CA THR A 21 -4.75 -8.27 8.22
C THR A 21 -3.67 -7.21 8.46
N ILE A 22 -2.98 -6.75 7.41
CA ILE A 22 -1.99 -5.68 7.53
C ILE A 22 -2.62 -4.34 7.90
N ILE A 23 -3.80 -4.03 7.37
CA ILE A 23 -4.55 -2.82 7.75
C ILE A 23 -4.90 -2.86 9.24
N GLU A 24 -5.42 -3.99 9.73
CA GLU A 24 -5.76 -4.19 11.14
C GLU A 24 -4.54 -4.00 12.04
N ILE A 25 -3.43 -4.68 11.73
CA ILE A 25 -2.17 -4.55 12.48
C ILE A 25 -1.63 -3.12 12.47
N ALA A 26 -1.68 -2.43 11.33
CA ALA A 26 -1.19 -1.05 11.22
C ALA A 26 -2.00 -0.09 12.09
N ILE A 27 -3.33 -0.25 12.12
CA ILE A 27 -4.20 0.54 12.99
C ILE A 27 -3.88 0.26 14.48
N ASP A 28 -3.69 -1.01 14.86
CA ASP A 28 -3.33 -1.39 16.23
C ASP A 28 -1.98 -0.80 16.67
N LEU A 29 -1.05 -0.60 15.74
CA LEU A 29 0.24 0.06 15.96
C LEU A 29 0.16 1.60 15.96
N GLY A 30 -1.02 2.18 15.74
CA GLY A 30 -1.25 3.62 15.78
C GLY A 30 -1.02 4.35 14.45
N TYR A 31 -0.89 3.65 13.33
CA TYR A 31 -0.83 4.28 12.01
C TYR A 31 -2.21 4.75 11.57
N LYS A 32 -2.26 5.89 10.88
CA LYS A 32 -3.46 6.31 10.15
C LYS A 32 -3.51 5.55 8.83
N VAL A 33 -4.50 4.68 8.64
CA VAL A 33 -4.68 3.94 7.37
C VAL A 33 -5.79 4.58 6.56
N MET A 34 -5.54 4.88 5.27
CA MET A 34 -6.56 5.39 4.35
C MET A 34 -6.69 4.49 3.12
N GLU A 35 -7.89 3.95 2.94
CA GLU A 35 -8.28 3.22 1.75
C GLU A 35 -8.88 4.22 0.74
N ARG A 36 -8.11 4.61 -0.29
CA ARG A 36 -8.53 5.61 -1.29
C ARG A 36 -7.80 5.44 -2.62
N SER A 37 -8.21 6.18 -3.64
CA SER A 37 -7.41 6.29 -4.87
C SER A 37 -6.07 6.98 -4.57
N ILE A 38 -4.99 6.46 -5.15
CA ILE A 38 -3.61 6.94 -4.99
C ILE A 38 -3.08 7.19 -6.40
N SER A 39 -2.63 8.42 -6.67
CA SER A 39 -2.02 8.73 -7.97
C SER A 39 -0.61 8.14 -8.04
N VAL A 40 -0.11 7.89 -9.26
CA VAL A 40 1.26 7.41 -9.42
C VAL A 40 2.28 8.43 -8.87
N GLU A 41 2.04 9.72 -9.09
CA GLU A 41 2.88 10.78 -8.56
C GLU A 41 2.95 10.76 -7.03
N GLU A 42 1.82 10.54 -6.36
CA GLU A 42 1.78 10.44 -4.91
C GLU A 42 2.56 9.22 -4.40
N MET A 43 2.37 8.06 -5.03
CA MET A 43 3.10 6.83 -4.69
C MET A 43 4.61 6.97 -4.93
N MET A 44 5.02 7.64 -6.01
CA MET A 44 6.44 7.90 -6.31
C MET A 44 7.10 8.84 -5.29
N ASN A 45 6.32 9.64 -4.56
CA ASN A 45 6.80 10.56 -3.52
C ASN A 45 6.64 9.99 -2.08
N ALA A 46 6.21 8.74 -1.92
CA ALA A 46 6.05 8.12 -0.61
C ALA A 46 7.41 7.81 0.05
N ASP A 47 7.46 7.82 1.39
CA ASP A 47 8.67 7.46 2.15
C ASP A 47 9.06 5.98 1.95
N GLU A 48 8.07 5.10 1.80
CA GLU A 48 8.25 3.65 1.57
C GLU A 48 7.04 3.05 0.84
N VAL A 49 7.29 2.01 0.03
CA VAL A 49 6.26 1.21 -0.65
C VAL A 49 6.49 -0.27 -0.38
N PHE A 50 5.41 -1.00 -0.10
CA PHE A 50 5.44 -2.46 0.06
C PHE A 50 4.23 -3.11 -0.61
N CYS A 51 4.37 -4.39 -0.92
CA CYS A 51 3.31 -5.23 -1.47
C CYS A 51 2.82 -6.21 -0.42
N THR A 52 1.54 -6.60 -0.52
CA THR A 52 0.94 -7.64 0.31
C THR A 52 0.34 -8.76 -0.54
N GLY A 53 0.51 -10.01 -0.13
CA GLY A 53 -0.17 -11.14 -0.74
C GLY A 53 0.12 -12.46 -0.04
N THR A 54 -0.71 -13.48 -0.22
CA THR A 54 -0.58 -14.74 0.53
C THR A 54 0.80 -15.40 0.37
N ALA A 55 1.37 -15.38 -0.84
CA ALA A 55 2.68 -15.99 -1.12
C ALA A 55 3.87 -15.12 -0.70
N VAL A 56 3.68 -13.80 -0.68
CA VAL A 56 4.76 -12.81 -0.47
C VAL A 56 4.71 -12.16 0.92
N VAL A 57 3.63 -12.41 1.66
CA VAL A 57 3.29 -11.79 2.94
C VAL A 57 3.36 -10.28 2.85
N VAL A 58 4.38 -9.65 3.46
CA VAL A 58 4.74 -8.24 3.31
C VAL A 58 6.11 -8.21 2.66
N THR A 59 6.23 -7.54 1.53
CA THR A 59 7.50 -7.44 0.79
C THR A 59 7.78 -5.99 0.44
N SER A 60 8.95 -5.49 0.82
CA SER A 60 9.41 -4.14 0.47
C SER A 60 9.61 -3.99 -1.04
N VAL A 61 9.26 -2.84 -1.59
CA VAL A 61 9.52 -2.51 -3.01
C VAL A 61 10.81 -1.72 -3.11
N ALA A 62 11.80 -2.27 -3.82
CA ALA A 62 13.13 -1.66 -3.94
C ALA A 62 13.16 -0.43 -4.88
N SER A 63 12.31 -0.42 -5.91
CA SER A 63 12.12 0.75 -6.78
C SER A 63 10.86 0.59 -7.61
N VAL A 64 10.25 1.70 -8.01
CA VAL A 64 9.10 1.72 -8.91
C VAL A 64 9.46 2.50 -10.15
N THR A 65 9.21 1.96 -11.34
CA THR A 65 9.42 2.69 -12.59
C THR A 65 8.09 3.03 -13.23
N TYR A 66 7.90 4.31 -13.53
CA TYR A 66 6.75 4.83 -14.25
C TYR A 66 7.22 5.66 -15.44
N LYS A 67 6.87 5.20 -16.65
CA LYS A 67 7.38 5.74 -17.92
C LYS A 67 8.92 5.70 -17.93
N GLU A 68 9.58 6.86 -17.95
CA GLU A 68 11.04 7.00 -17.96
C GLU A 68 11.60 7.42 -16.58
N THR A 69 10.75 7.48 -15.56
CA THR A 69 11.13 7.87 -14.20
C THR A 69 11.16 6.65 -13.29
N ARG A 70 12.26 6.49 -12.54
CA ARG A 70 12.45 5.46 -11.52
C ARG A 70 12.33 6.06 -10.12
#